data_AF-A0A3B0U807-F1
#
_entry.id   AF-A0A3B0U807-F1
#
_cell.length_a   1.000
_cell.length_b   1.000
_cell.length_c   1.000
_cell.angle_alpha   90.00
_cell.angle_beta   90.00
_cell.angle_gamma   90.00
#
_symmetry.space_group_name_H-M   'P 1'
#
loop_
_entity.id
_entity.type
_entity.pdbx_description
1 polymer ?
#
loop_
_entity_poly.entity_id
_entity_poly.type
_entity_poly.pdbx_seq_one_letter_code
_entity_poly.pdbx_strand_id
1 'polypeptide(L)' 'MKNKLKVIKIGGKLIDDEARLGKFLTAFARLKGNKILIHGGGSMASRISLKLGIKPQMIMGRRITTSADIEVVTMVYA' A
#
# COMPACT_ATOMS: atom_id res chain seq x y z
N MET A 1 8.50 26.46 -18.28
CA MET A 1 7.73 26.15 -17.04
C MET A 1 7.90 24.66 -16.73
N LYS A 2 8.26 24.27 -15.50
CA LYS A 2 8.34 22.84 -15.14
C LYS A 2 6.92 22.26 -14.99
N ASN A 3 6.65 21.13 -15.63
CA ASN A 3 5.39 20.41 -15.46
C ASN A 3 5.25 19.95 -14.00
N LYS A 4 4.17 20.38 -13.31
CA LYS A 4 3.90 20.03 -11.91
C LYS A 4 3.51 18.55 -11.81
N LEU A 5 4.28 17.77 -11.05
CA LEU A 5 3.99 16.37 -10.72
C LEU A 5 3.16 16.28 -9.42
N LYS A 6 2.06 15.54 -9.44
CA LYS A 6 1.25 15.24 -8.24
C LYS A 6 1.60 13.85 -7.72
N VAL A 7 2.07 13.76 -6.47
CA VAL A 7 2.33 12.47 -5.81
C VAL A 7 1.30 12.29 -4.70
N ILE A 8 0.49 11.24 -4.78
CA ILE A 8 -0.63 11.01 -3.87
C ILE A 8 -0.43 9.67 -3.17
N LYS A 9 -0.40 9.66 -1.83
CA LYS A 9 -0.31 8.44 -1.02
C LYS A 9 -1.68 8.07 -0.46
N ILE A 10 -2.12 6.83 -0.66
CA ILE A 10 -3.31 6.27 -0.01
C ILE A 10 -2.93 5.30 1.13
N GLY A 11 -3.68 5.33 2.22
CA GLY A 11 -3.49 4.49 3.41
C GLY A 11 -4.37 3.24 3.43
N GLY A 12 -4.02 2.28 4.29
CA GLY A 12 -4.70 0.97 4.38
C GLY A 12 -6.21 1.06 4.59
N LYS A 13 -6.68 1.96 5.47
CA LYS A 13 -8.13 2.13 5.72
C LYS A 13 -8.94 2.49 4.47
N LEU A 14 -8.35 3.20 3.50
CA LEU A 14 -9.02 3.50 2.24
C LEU A 14 -8.99 2.29 1.30
N ILE A 15 -7.88 1.55 1.30
CA ILE A 15 -7.68 0.36 0.45
C ILE A 15 -8.63 -0.77 0.88
N ASP A 16 -8.87 -0.93 2.18
CA ASP A 16 -9.75 -1.97 2.74
C ASP A 16 -11.26 -1.67 2.54
N ASP A 17 -11.63 -0.49 2.01
CA ASP A 17 -13.01 -0.09 1.71
C ASP A 17 -13.20 0.08 0.20
N GLU A 18 -13.74 -0.94 -0.46
CA GLU A 18 -13.89 -0.99 -1.92
C GLU A 18 -14.69 0.18 -2.48
N ALA A 19 -15.75 0.62 -1.79
CA ALA A 19 -16.60 1.69 -2.26
C ALA A 19 -15.87 3.05 -2.22
N ARG A 20 -15.14 3.31 -1.13
CA ARG A 20 -14.33 4.54 -1.01
C ARG A 20 -13.12 4.51 -1.92
N LEU A 21 -12.47 3.34 -2.07
CA LEU A 21 -11.37 3.15 -3.00
C LEU A 21 -11.82 3.41 -4.44
N GLY A 22 -12.95 2.86 -4.88
CA GLY A 22 -13.48 3.07 -6.22
C GLY A 22 -13.78 4.55 -6.51
N LYS A 23 -14.39 5.25 -5.55
CA LYS A 23 -14.61 6.71 -5.65
C LYS A 23 -13.29 7.48 -5.76
N PHE A 24 -12.30 7.14 -4.94
CA PHE A 24 -10.98 7.77 -4.98
C PHE A 24 -10.27 7.51 -6.32
N LEU A 25 -10.23 6.27 -6.79
CA LEU A 25 -9.57 5.89 -8.04
C LEU A 25 -10.22 6.58 -9.24
N THR A 26 -11.54 6.70 -9.25
CA THR A 26 -12.28 7.47 -10.27
C THR A 26 -11.86 8.94 -10.27
N ALA A 27 -11.75 9.56 -9.09
CA ALA A 27 -11.30 10.94 -8.96
C ALA A 27 -9.83 11.11 -9.38
N PHE A 28 -8.95 10.20 -8.94
CA PHE A 28 -7.54 10.17 -9.31
C PHE A 28 -7.35 10.05 -10.82
N ALA A 29 -8.10 9.15 -11.48
CA ALA A 29 -8.06 8.97 -12.94
C ALA A 29 -8.44 10.25 -13.71
N ARG A 30 -9.37 11.05 -13.18
CA ARG A 30 -9.78 12.34 -13.78
C ARG A 30 -8.78 13.49 -13.59
N LEU A 31 -7.79 13.36 -12.71
CA LEU A 31 -6.75 14.39 -12.54
C LEU A 31 -5.94 14.55 -13.83
N LYS A 32 -5.91 15.77 -14.37
CA LYS A 32 -5.05 16.14 -15.51
C LYS A 32 -3.59 16.35 -15.07
N GLY A 33 -2.67 16.14 -16.01
CA GLY A 33 -1.23 16.30 -15.84
C GLY A 33 -0.54 15.12 -15.17
N ASN A 34 0.78 15.23 -14.97
CA ASN A 34 1.61 14.18 -14.41
C ASN A 34 1.18 13.83 -12.99
N LYS A 35 0.95 12.55 -12.73
CA LYS A 35 0.49 12.04 -11.43
C LYS A 35 1.08 10.67 -11.12
N ILE A 36 1.39 10.44 -9.85
CA ILE A 36 1.84 9.16 -9.28
C ILE A 36 0.94 8.85 -8.09
N LEU A 37 0.43 7.62 -8.06
CA LEU A 37 -0.27 7.05 -6.91
C LEU A 37 0.70 6.12 -6.18
N ILE A 38 0.82 6.30 -4.87
CA ILE A 38 1.58 5.43 -3.97
C ILE A 38 0.56 4.78 -3.03
N HIS A 39 0.67 3.48 -2.81
CA HIS A 39 -0.09 2.77 -1.77
C HIS A 39 0.88 2.11 -0.79
N GLY A 40 0.34 1.55 0.29
CA GLY A 40 1.06 0.57 1.11
C GLY A 40 0.39 -0.79 0.95
N GLY A 41 0.84 -1.79 1.71
CA GLY A 41 0.14 -3.08 1.78
C GLY A 41 0.28 -3.79 3.12
N GLY A 42 0.71 -3.06 4.17
CA GLY A 42 1.08 -3.65 5.45
C GLY A 42 0.01 -4.55 6.09
N SER A 43 -1.28 -4.17 5.98
CA SER A 43 -2.41 -4.97 6.48
C SER A 43 -2.51 -6.32 5.77
N MET A 44 -2.40 -6.33 4.44
CA MET A 44 -2.49 -7.54 3.62
C MET A 44 -1.27 -8.43 3.84
N ALA A 45 -0.07 -7.85 3.88
CA ALA A 45 1.16 -8.58 4.19
C ALA A 45 1.07 -9.25 5.56
N SER A 46 0.62 -8.54 6.60
CA SER A 46 0.40 -9.16 7.93
C SER A 46 -0.59 -10.32 7.88
N ARG A 47 -1.69 -10.19 7.13
CA ARG A 47 -2.69 -11.25 6.99
C ARG A 47 -2.12 -12.49 6.33
N ILE A 48 -1.29 -12.32 5.31
CA ILE A 48 -0.66 -13.44 4.59
C ILE A 48 0.46 -14.06 5.41
N SER A 49 1.31 -13.26 6.07
CA SER A 49 2.33 -13.77 7.01
C SER A 49 1.70 -14.69 8.07
N LEU A 50 0.59 -14.26 8.69
CA LEU A 50 -0.10 -15.06 9.71
C LEU A 50 -0.63 -16.39 9.15
N LYS A 51 -1.18 -16.41 7.93
CA LYS A 51 -1.62 -17.65 7.27
C LYS A 51 -0.47 -18.60 6.97
N LEU A 52 0.73 -18.08 6.77
CA LEU A 52 1.96 -18.84 6.53
C LEU A 52 2.69 -19.21 7.83
N GLY A 53 2.12 -18.91 9.01
CA GLY A 53 2.75 -19.18 10.30
C GLY A 53 3.88 -18.20 10.67
N ILE A 54 4.09 -17.15 9.88
CA ILE A 54 5.07 -16.10 10.14
C ILE A 54 4.40 -15.00 10.96
N LYS A 55 4.85 -14.77 12.20
CA LYS A 55 4.29 -13.73 13.07
C LYS A 55 4.90 -12.35 12.75
N PRO A 56 4.13 -11.38 12.24
CA PRO A 56 4.63 -10.03 12.02
C PRO A 56 5.11 -9.39 13.32
N GLN A 57 6.29 -8.79 13.30
CA GLN A 57 6.81 -8.01 14.42
C GLN A 57 6.87 -6.53 14.06
N MET A 58 6.50 -5.68 15.01
CA MET A 58 6.46 -4.23 14.83
C MET A 58 7.27 -3.54 15.92
N ILE A 59 8.06 -2.54 15.56
CA ILE A 59 8.76 -1.65 16.47
C ILE A 59 8.55 -0.19 16.02
N MET A 60 8.01 0.64 16.91
CA MET A 60 7.74 2.06 16.63
C MET A 60 6.98 2.30 15.30
N GLY A 61 5.95 1.49 15.05
CA GLY A 61 5.14 1.59 13.83
C GLY A 61 5.79 1.06 12.54
N ARG A 62 6.97 0.46 12.61
CA ARG A 62 7.66 -0.18 11.47
C ARG A 62 7.72 -1.70 11.65
N ARG A 63 7.61 -2.44 10.56
CA ARG A 63 7.82 -3.88 10.55
C ARG A 63 9.30 -4.17 10.76
N ILE A 64 9.62 -5.09 11.67
CA ILE A 64 10.92 -5.76 11.68
C ILE A 64 10.88 -6.75 10.52
N THR A 65 11.70 -6.53 9.51
CA THR A 65 11.65 -7.26 8.25
C THR A 65 12.77 -8.28 8.19
N THR A 66 12.44 -9.56 8.40
CA THR A 66 13.35 -10.70 8.19
C THR A 66 13.40 -11.10 6.71
N SER A 67 14.27 -12.05 6.35
CA SER A 67 14.30 -12.60 4.98
C SER A 67 12.95 -13.22 4.57
N ALA A 68 12.29 -13.94 5.48
CA ALA A 68 10.96 -14.49 5.24
C ALA A 68 9.88 -13.39 5.09
N ASP A 69 9.99 -12.28 5.84
CA ASP A 69 9.11 -11.13 5.63
C ASP A 69 9.30 -10.52 4.24
N ILE A 70 10.55 -10.41 3.75
CA ILE A 70 10.86 -9.89 2.40
C ILE A 70 10.11 -10.69 1.34
N GLU A 71 10.22 -12.02 1.38
CA GLU A 71 9.53 -12.90 0.44
C GLU A 71 8.01 -12.69 0.48
N VAL A 72 7.42 -12.60 1.68
CA VAL A 72 5.99 -12.34 1.81
C VAL A 72 5.62 -10.97 1.25
N VAL A 73 6.34 -9.92 1.60
CA VAL A 73 5.97 -8.57 1.15
C VAL A 73 6.16 -8.38 -0.35
N THR A 74 7.17 -9.01 -0.97
CA THR A 74 7.36 -8.93 -2.42
C THR A 74 6.27 -9.67 -3.18
N MET A 75 5.80 -10.83 -2.69
CA MET A 75 4.66 -11.53 -3.28
C MET A 75 3.35 -10.72 -3.19
N VAL A 76 3.18 -9.93 -2.12
CA VAL A 76 1.92 -9.22 -1.84
C VAL A 76 1.87 -7.84 -2.47
N TYR A 77 3.02 -7.21 -2.71
CA TYR A 77 3.09 -5.83 -3.21
C TYR A 77 3.41 -5.73 -4.71
N ALA A 78 3.58 -6.86 -5.40
CA ALA A 78 3.83 -6.94 -6.84
C ALA A 78 2.60 -6.58 -7.69
#